data_AF-A0A7K8TJ78-F1
#
_entry.id   AF-A0A7K8TJ78-F1
#
_cell.length_a   1.000
_cell.length_b   1.000
_cell.length_c   1.000
_cell.angle_alpha   90.00
_cell.angle_beta   90.00
_cell.angle_gamma   90.00
#
_symmetry.space_group_name_H-M   'P 1'
#
loop_
_entity.id
_entity.type
_entity.pdbx_description
1 polymer ?
#
loop_
_entity_poly.entity_id
_entity_poly.type
_entity_poly.pdbx_seq_one_letter_code
_entity_poly.pdbx_strand_id
1 'polypeptide(L)'
;TFNVTFNLTLQHRTVPRAGEEPRCVYWQLVGTEGRWTSSGCTRVGGGALWSVCTCTHFSTFAILMAIHPITESFALSVVTYVGLSVSLVCLFLTIITFLLSRSLWSISIILHLQLSICLFA
;
A
#
# COMPACT_ATOMS: atom_id res chain seq x y z
N THR A 1 6.84 -17.90 23.59
CA THR A 1 7.40 -18.44 22.32
C THR A 1 6.85 -19.83 22.14
N PHE A 2 5.81 -19.99 21.32
CA PHE A 2 5.31 -21.33 20.98
C PHE A 2 6.31 -21.97 20.00
N ASN A 3 7.18 -22.86 20.51
CA ASN A 3 8.12 -23.65 19.70
C ASN A 3 7.34 -24.78 19.01
N VAL A 4 6.55 -24.43 18.01
CA VAL A 4 5.92 -25.42 17.13
C VAL A 4 6.74 -25.48 15.85
N THR A 5 7.26 -26.66 15.57
CA THR A 5 7.92 -26.95 14.29
C THR A 5 6.86 -27.22 13.22
N PHE A 6 7.02 -26.61 12.06
CA PHE A 6 6.16 -26.86 10.91
C PHE A 6 6.98 -26.93 9.64
N ASN A 7 6.46 -27.68 8.67
CA ASN A 7 7.11 -27.90 7.38
C ASN A 7 6.43 -27.05 6.31
N LEU A 8 7.21 -26.16 5.71
CA LEU A 8 6.83 -25.35 4.55
C LEU A 8 7.36 -26.02 3.28
N THR A 9 6.51 -26.16 2.28
CA THR A 9 6.93 -26.60 0.94
C THR A 9 6.91 -25.41 0.00
N LEU A 10 8.08 -25.04 -0.52
CA LEU A 10 8.24 -23.94 -1.48
C LEU A 10 8.43 -24.52 -2.87
N GLN A 11 7.63 -24.06 -3.83
CA GLN A 11 7.78 -24.42 -5.24
C GLN A 11 8.60 -23.37 -5.98
N HIS A 12 9.55 -23.83 -6.77
CA HIS A 12 10.40 -22.98 -7.60
C HIS A 12 9.90 -23.02 -9.04
N ARG A 13 9.82 -21.85 -9.68
CA ARG A 13 9.45 -21.76 -11.10
C ARG A 13 10.58 -22.22 -12.03
N THR A 14 11.82 -22.17 -11.55
CA THR A 14 13.03 -22.51 -12.30
C THR A 14 13.94 -23.39 -11.47
N VAL A 15 14.64 -24.32 -12.11
CA VAL A 15 15.64 -25.18 -11.46
C VAL A 15 16.88 -24.35 -11.11
N PRO A 16 17.44 -24.49 -9.89
CA PRO A 16 18.70 -23.86 -9.51
C PRO A 16 19.82 -24.25 -10.48
N ARG A 17 20.72 -23.31 -10.79
CA ARG A 17 21.88 -23.59 -11.65
C ARG A 17 22.89 -24.46 -10.91
N ALA A 18 23.81 -25.10 -11.65
CA ALA A 18 24.89 -25.88 -11.04
C ALA A 18 25.73 -24.99 -10.11
N GLY A 19 25.76 -25.31 -8.81
CA GLY A 19 26.43 -24.53 -7.77
C GLY A 19 25.51 -23.62 -6.94
N GLU A 20 24.22 -23.49 -7.28
CA GLU A 20 23.23 -22.78 -6.48
C GLU A 20 22.48 -23.76 -5.56
N GLU A 21 22.56 -23.55 -4.25
CA GLU A 21 21.84 -24.37 -3.27
C GLU A 21 20.68 -23.58 -2.64
N PRO A 22 19.43 -24.09 -2.70
CA PRO A 22 18.29 -23.43 -2.08
C PRO A 22 18.43 -23.43 -0.55
N ARG A 23 18.34 -22.24 0.06
CA ARG A 23 18.41 -22.06 1.52
C ARG A 23 17.07 -21.58 2.08
N CYS A 24 16.65 -22.17 3.19
CA CYS A 24 15.47 -21.77 3.92
C CYS A 24 15.79 -20.57 4.82
N VAL A 25 15.17 -19.43 4.54
CA VAL A 25 15.33 -18.19 5.32
C VAL A 25 13.96 -17.55 5.54
N TYR A 26 13.86 -16.72 6.59
CA TYR A 26 12.70 -15.89 6.85
C TYR A 26 13.13 -14.43 7.09
N TRP A 27 12.17 -13.53 6.94
CA TRP A 27 12.37 -12.12 7.21
C TRP A 27 12.25 -11.86 8.73
N GLN A 28 13.33 -11.40 9.34
CA GLN A 28 13.37 -11.01 10.75
C GLN A 28 13.48 -9.49 10.85
N LEU A 29 12.56 -8.85 11.58
CA LEU A 29 12.72 -7.45 11.97
C LEU A 29 13.65 -7.36 13.19
N VAL A 30 14.70 -6.54 13.07
CA VAL A 30 15.63 -6.21 14.15
C VAL A 30 15.56 -4.69 14.34
N GLY A 31 14.72 -4.25 15.28
CA GLY A 31 14.40 -2.84 15.45
C GLY A 31 13.54 -2.32 14.30
N THR A 32 14.01 -1.30 13.58
CA THR A 32 13.35 -0.71 12.40
C THR A 32 13.85 -1.29 11.07
N GLU A 33 14.92 -2.07 11.08
CA GLU A 33 15.48 -2.71 9.89
C GLU A 33 15.09 -4.19 9.82
N GLY A 34 14.96 -4.72 8.60
CA GLY A 34 14.67 -6.13 8.38
C GLY A 34 15.84 -6.86 7.72
N ARG A 35 16.07 -8.11 8.12
CA ARG A 35 17.15 -8.95 7.62
C ARG A 35 16.65 -10.36 7.33
N TRP A 36 17.11 -10.94 6.21
CA TRP A 36 16.94 -12.35 5.93
C TRP A 36 17.85 -13.19 6.83
N THR A 37 17.29 -14.16 7.54
CA THR A 37 18.04 -15.06 8.42
C THR A 37 17.53 -16.50 8.29
N SER A 38 18.42 -17.47 8.52
CA SER A 38 18.09 -18.91 8.58
C SER A 38 17.86 -19.39 10.02
N SER A 39 17.86 -18.50 11.02
CA SER A 39 17.78 -18.88 12.43
C SER A 39 16.47 -19.59 12.78
N GLY A 40 16.53 -20.89 13.07
CA GLY A 40 15.32 -21.67 13.35
C GLY A 40 14.55 -22.10 12.09
N CYS A 41 15.14 -21.99 10.90
CA CYS A 41 14.64 -22.57 9.65
C CYS A 41 15.72 -23.41 8.96
N THR A 42 15.44 -24.67 8.67
CA THR A 42 16.38 -25.58 8.01
C THR A 42 15.74 -26.28 6.82
N ARG A 43 16.53 -26.51 5.76
CA ARG A 43 16.08 -27.31 4.62
C ARG A 43 16.20 -28.78 5.00
N VAL A 44 15.07 -29.49 5.01
CA VAL A 44 15.00 -30.91 5.38
C VAL A 44 14.82 -31.82 4.17
N GLY A 45 14.52 -31.26 3.00
CA GLY A 45 14.38 -32.02 1.77
C GLY A 45 14.06 -31.14 0.56
N GLY A 46 13.89 -31.77 -0.59
CA GLY A 46 13.56 -31.06 -1.83
C GLY A 46 14.03 -31.79 -3.07
N GLY A 47 13.50 -31.36 -4.22
CA GLY A 47 13.98 -31.72 -5.54
C GLY A 47 14.45 -30.48 -6.32
N ALA A 48 14.60 -30.63 -7.63
CA ALA A 48 15.00 -29.54 -8.52
C ALA A 48 13.98 -28.38 -8.57
N LEU A 49 12.69 -28.68 -8.35
CA LEU A 49 11.58 -27.72 -8.52
C LEU A 49 10.86 -27.39 -7.21
N TRP A 50 11.28 -27.94 -6.08
CA TRP A 50 10.65 -27.69 -4.79
C TRP A 50 11.62 -27.93 -3.64
N SER A 51 11.39 -27.30 -2.51
CA SER A 51 12.15 -27.55 -1.28
C SER A 51 11.23 -27.54 -0.07
N VAL A 52 11.56 -28.39 0.90
CA VAL A 52 10.87 -28.49 2.18
C VAL A 52 11.76 -27.90 3.26
N CYS A 53 11.22 -26.89 3.94
CA CYS A 53 11.84 -26.16 5.02
C CYS A 53 11.10 -26.46 6.32
N THR A 54 11.81 -26.84 7.36
CA THR A 54 11.26 -26.92 8.72
C THR A 54 11.61 -25.64 9.46
N CYS A 55 10.61 -24.95 10.00
CA CYS A 55 10.80 -23.73 10.77
C CYS A 55 10.18 -23.84 12.17
N THR A 56 10.80 -23.22 13.18
CA THR A 56 10.37 -23.25 14.60
C THR A 56 9.54 -22.03 15.03
N HIS A 57 9.24 -21.11 14.10
CA HIS A 57 8.53 -19.87 14.37
C HIS A 57 7.43 -19.64 13.35
N PHE A 58 6.18 -19.60 13.81
CA PHE A 58 5.04 -19.22 12.97
C PHE A 58 5.23 -17.75 12.55
N SER A 59 5.60 -17.50 11.30
CA SER A 59 5.58 -16.14 10.76
C SER A 59 4.14 -15.84 10.41
N THR A 60 3.48 -14.96 11.16
CA THR A 60 2.16 -14.43 10.80
C THR A 60 2.29 -13.76 9.44
N PHE A 61 1.82 -14.44 8.40
CA PHE A 61 1.91 -13.93 7.03
C PHE A 61 0.78 -12.95 6.79
N ALA A 62 1.10 -11.65 6.80
CA ALA A 62 0.34 -10.68 6.03
C ALA A 62 0.86 -10.73 4.58
N ILE A 63 -0.05 -10.84 3.61
CA ILE A 63 0.32 -10.68 2.20
C ILE A 63 0.60 -9.19 1.97
N LEU A 64 1.87 -8.79 2.04
CA LEU A 64 2.32 -7.56 1.40
C LEU A 64 2.76 -7.91 -0.03
N MET A 65 1.96 -7.43 -1.00
CA MET A 65 2.28 -7.49 -2.42
C MET A 65 3.53 -6.63 -2.67
N ALA A 66 4.71 -7.25 -2.66
CA ALA A 66 5.92 -6.63 -3.19
C ALA A 66 5.84 -6.67 -4.72
N ILE A 67 5.40 -5.57 -5.33
CA ILE A 67 5.45 -5.37 -6.77
C ILE A 67 6.91 -5.06 -7.15
N HIS A 68 7.77 -6.10 -7.15
CA HIS A 68 9.16 -6.04 -7.63
C HIS A 68 10.03 -4.99 -6.90
N PRO A 69 11.35 -4.87 -7.15
CA PRO A 69 12.01 -3.60 -6.86
C PRO A 69 11.21 -2.54 -7.62
N ILE A 70 10.51 -1.67 -6.90
CA ILE A 70 9.91 -0.50 -7.49
C ILE A 70 11.10 0.30 -8.02
N THR A 71 11.50 0.07 -9.27
CA THR A 71 12.09 1.12 -10.07
C THR A 71 11.04 2.20 -10.00
N GLU A 72 11.22 3.20 -9.13
CA GLU A 72 10.35 4.35 -8.90
C GLU A 72 9.60 4.65 -10.18
N SER A 73 8.41 4.06 -10.33
CA SER A 73 7.81 3.99 -11.64
C SER A 73 7.25 5.38 -11.82
N PHE A 74 7.98 6.19 -12.59
CA PHE A 74 7.67 7.58 -12.85
C PHE A 74 6.16 7.75 -13.15
N ALA A 75 5.56 6.75 -13.81
CA ALA A 75 4.12 6.63 -14.01
C ALA A 75 3.27 6.67 -12.72
N LEU A 76 3.56 5.88 -11.67
CA LEU A 76 2.80 5.91 -10.41
C LEU A 76 2.97 7.25 -9.68
N SER A 77 4.18 7.79 -9.66
CA SER A 77 4.47 9.09 -9.03
C SER A 77 3.76 10.23 -9.76
N VAL A 78 3.73 10.19 -11.11
CA VAL A 78 2.98 11.12 -11.95
C VAL A 78 1.49 10.99 -11.70
N VAL A 79 0.92 9.78 -11.66
CA VAL A 79 -0.51 9.58 -11.40
C VAL A 79 -0.89 10.10 -10.01
N THR A 80 -0.07 9.85 -8.99
CA THR A 80 -0.29 10.35 -7.63
C THR A 80 -0.20 11.87 -7.56
N TYR A 81 0.81 12.46 -8.18
CA TYR A 81 0.99 13.91 -8.20
C TYR A 81 -0.13 14.63 -8.96
N VAL A 82 -0.53 14.11 -10.13
CA VAL A 82 -1.65 14.65 -10.92
C VAL A 82 -2.97 14.49 -10.16
N GLY A 83 -3.22 13.31 -9.58
CA GLY A 83 -4.43 13.06 -8.79
C GLY A 83 -4.54 13.96 -7.56
N LEU A 84 -3.42 14.17 -6.85
CA LEU A 84 -3.37 15.10 -5.71
C LEU A 84 -3.61 16.54 -6.16
N SER A 85 -2.96 16.98 -7.24
CA SER A 85 -3.12 18.33 -7.79
C SER A 85 -4.57 18.62 -8.18
N VAL A 86 -5.21 17.69 -8.91
CA VAL A 86 -6.62 17.82 -9.32
C VAL A 86 -7.54 17.85 -8.10
N SER A 87 -7.29 16.98 -7.11
CA SER A 87 -8.09 16.95 -5.88
C SER A 87 -7.98 18.25 -5.09
N LEU A 88 -6.77 18.81 -4.97
CA LEU A 88 -6.53 20.10 -4.31
C LEU A 88 -7.20 21.26 -5.05
N VAL A 89 -7.12 21.30 -6.37
CA VAL A 89 -7.81 22.32 -7.19
C VAL A 89 -9.32 22.20 -7.03
N CYS A 90 -9.86 20.98 -7.10
CA CYS A 90 -11.29 20.73 -6.89
C CYS A 90 -11.73 21.18 -5.49
N LEU A 91 -10.97 20.84 -4.45
CA LEU A 91 -11.24 21.22 -3.08
C LEU A 91 -11.15 22.75 -2.87
N PHE A 92 -10.19 23.40 -3.50
CA PHE A 92 -10.08 24.85 -3.48
C PHE A 92 -11.28 25.51 -4.16
N LEU A 93 -11.67 25.01 -5.34
CA LEU A 93 -12.85 25.48 -6.04
C LEU A 93 -14.11 25.30 -5.19
N THR A 94 -14.33 24.12 -4.59
CA THR A 94 -15.51 23.88 -3.73
C THR A 94 -15.52 24.75 -2.49
N ILE A 95 -14.37 25.01 -1.86
CA ILE A 95 -14.25 25.98 -0.76
C ILE A 95 -14.60 27.38 -1.26
N ILE A 96 -14.08 27.80 -2.40
CA ILE A 96 -14.45 29.09 -3.01
C ILE A 96 -15.94 29.12 -3.29
N THR A 97 -16.54 28.11 -3.91
CA THR A 97 -17.98 28.10 -4.17
C THR A 97 -18.79 28.07 -2.88
N PHE A 98 -18.30 27.47 -1.80
CA PHE A 98 -18.97 27.49 -0.50
C PHE A 98 -18.85 28.85 0.20
N LEU A 99 -17.68 29.51 0.12
CA LEU A 99 -17.47 30.84 0.67
C LEU A 99 -18.20 31.90 -0.15
N LEU A 100 -18.12 31.81 -1.49
CA LEU A 100 -18.90 32.59 -2.41
C LEU A 100 -20.36 32.24 -2.26
N SER A 101 -20.81 31.00 -2.12
CA SER A 101 -22.24 30.74 -1.88
C SER A 101 -22.66 31.23 -0.51
N ARG A 102 -21.82 31.27 0.52
CA ARG A 102 -22.17 31.88 1.81
C ARG A 102 -22.24 33.42 1.72
N SER A 103 -21.32 34.03 0.97
CA SER A 103 -21.29 35.48 0.70
C SER A 103 -22.39 35.90 -0.30
N LEU A 104 -22.61 35.12 -1.34
CA LEU A 104 -23.66 35.22 -2.35
C LEU A 104 -25.00 34.76 -1.81
N TRP A 105 -25.10 33.92 -0.78
CA TRP A 105 -26.38 33.65 -0.12
C TRP A 105 -26.70 34.83 0.78
N SER A 106 -25.71 35.43 1.44
CA SER A 106 -25.91 36.75 2.08
C SER A 106 -26.33 37.84 1.06
N ILE A 107 -25.80 37.85 -0.17
CA ILE A 107 -26.16 38.85 -1.20
C ILE A 107 -27.42 38.48 -1.99
N SER A 108 -27.56 37.26 -2.51
CA SER A 108 -28.74 36.74 -3.22
C SER A 108 -29.96 36.66 -2.33
N ILE A 109 -29.86 36.35 -1.03
CA ILE A 109 -31.02 36.45 -0.12
C ILE A 109 -31.48 37.92 -0.07
N ILE A 110 -30.56 38.89 0.04
CA ILE A 110 -30.89 40.33 0.00
C ILE A 110 -31.44 40.74 -1.38
N LEU A 111 -30.88 40.25 -2.49
CA LEU A 111 -31.30 40.56 -3.86
C LEU A 111 -32.70 40.00 -4.17
N HIS A 112 -32.96 38.75 -3.77
CA HIS A 112 -34.29 38.14 -3.86
C HIS A 112 -35.30 38.84 -2.95
N LEU A 113 -34.90 39.21 -1.72
CA LEU A 113 -35.74 39.93 -0.77
C LEU A 113 -36.08 41.35 -1.28
N GLN A 114 -35.10 42.11 -1.75
CA GLN A 114 -35.30 43.44 -2.34
C GLN A 114 -36.24 43.37 -3.55
N LEU A 115 -36.07 42.37 -4.42
CA LEU A 115 -36.91 42.20 -5.61
C LEU A 115 -38.35 41.80 -5.24
N SER A 116 -38.54 40.94 -4.23
CA SER A 116 -39.88 40.62 -3.71
C SER A 116 -40.57 41.81 -3.03
N ILE A 117 -39.82 42.68 -2.35
CA ILE A 117 -40.36 43.86 -1.67
C ILE A 117 -40.78 44.93 -2.68
N CYS A 118 -40.00 45.17 -3.74
CA CYS A 118 -40.39 46.09 -4.82
C CYS A 118 -41.62 45.62 -5.60
N LEU A 119 -41.90 44.31 -5.63
CA LEU A 119 -43.07 43.77 -6.32
C LEU A 119 -44.34 43.82 -5.45
N PHE A 120 -44.19 44.03 -4.15
CA PHE A 120 -45.29 44.11 -3.19
C PHE A 120 -45.63 45.56 -2.77
N ALA A 121 -44.80 46.54 -3.14
CA ALA A 121 -45.06 47.97 -2.98
C ALA A 121 -45.60 48.57 -4.28
#